data_AF-A0A2E4ZZZ9-F1
#
_entry.id   AF-A0A2E4ZZZ9-F1
#
_cell.length_a   1.000
_cell.length_b   1.000
_cell.length_c   1.000
_cell.angle_alpha   90.00
_cell.angle_beta   90.00
_cell.angle_gamma   90.00
#
_symmetry.space_group_name_H-M   'P 1'
#
loop_
_entity.id
_entity.type
_entity.pdbx_description
1 polymer ?
#
loop_
_entity_poly.entity_id
_entity_poly.type
_entity_poly.pdbx_seq_one_letter_code
_entity_poly.pdbx_strand_id
1 'polypeptide(L)'
;MNTRTLLFLFLSAVASISSVVHAAPAVISYAGNVQVNGQPFTGQGKFKFAFVDANGQFSYWSNDGTSSAGSAPVAHVTIAVSGGNYSVLL
;
A
#
# COMPACT_ATOMS: atom_id res chain seq x y z
N MET A 1 -30.66 -22.16 19.19
CA MET A 1 -29.21 -21.95 19.01
C MET A 1 -28.57 -22.02 20.40
N ASN A 2 -27.62 -22.93 20.57
CA ASN A 2 -27.04 -23.31 21.85
C ASN A 2 -25.81 -22.45 22.17
N THR A 3 -25.57 -22.21 23.46
CA THR A 3 -24.48 -21.35 23.97
C THR A 3 -23.11 -21.75 23.42
N ARG A 4 -22.90 -23.05 23.17
CA ARG A 4 -21.68 -23.58 22.55
C ARG A 4 -21.52 -23.09 21.10
N THR A 5 -22.59 -23.08 20.31
CA THR A 5 -22.58 -22.60 18.92
C THR A 5 -22.34 -21.09 18.85
N LEU A 6 -22.94 -20.32 19.76
CA LEU A 6 -22.68 -18.88 19.91
C LEU A 6 -21.22 -18.59 20.30
N LEU A 7 -20.66 -19.39 21.22
CA LEU A 7 -19.27 -19.26 21.64
C LEU A 7 -18.28 -19.60 20.52
N PHE A 8 -18.57 -20.64 19.71
CA PHE A 8 -17.75 -21.00 18.54
C PHE A 8 -17.76 -19.90 17.47
N LEU A 9 -18.93 -19.32 17.17
CA LEU A 9 -19.05 -18.20 16.22
C LEU A 9 -18.32 -16.95 16.71
N PHE A 10 -18.37 -16.67 18.02
CA PHE A 10 -17.65 -15.54 18.61
C PHE A 10 -16.13 -15.74 18.54
N LEU A 11 -15.64 -16.95 18.83
CA LEU A 11 -14.20 -17.26 18.82
C LEU A 11 -13.61 -17.25 17.39
N SER A 12 -14.37 -17.69 16.37
CA SER A 12 -13.95 -17.59 14.97
C SER A 12 -13.92 -16.15 14.45
N ALA A 13 -14.84 -15.30 14.92
CA ALA A 13 -14.88 -13.88 14.53
C ALA A 13 -13.66 -13.11 15.06
N VAL A 14 -13.17 -13.43 16.27
CA VAL A 14 -12.01 -12.77 16.88
C VAL A 14 -10.68 -13.23 16.26
N ALA A 15 -10.58 -14.49 15.82
CA ALA A 15 -9.37 -15.03 15.18
C ALA A 15 -9.08 -14.42 13.79
N SER A 16 -10.02 -13.68 13.20
CA SER A 16 -9.88 -13.09 11.86
C SER A 16 -9.15 -11.74 11.83
N ILE A 17 -8.79 -11.19 13.00
CA ILE A 17 -8.12 -9.89 13.08
C ILE A 17 -6.61 -10.13 13.18
N SER A 18 -6.00 -10.59 12.08
CA SER A 18 -4.55 -10.51 11.94
C SER A 18 -4.19 -9.06 11.68
N SER A 19 -3.87 -8.31 12.73
CA SER A 19 -3.18 -7.03 12.58
C SER A 19 -1.80 -7.32 12.00
N VAL A 20 -1.64 -7.10 10.70
CA VAL A 20 -0.30 -7.05 10.07
C VAL A 20 0.41 -5.88 10.74
N VAL A 21 1.38 -6.20 11.60
CA VAL A 21 2.25 -5.20 12.21
C VAL A 21 3.06 -4.59 11.06
N HIS A 22 2.63 -3.42 10.59
CA HIS A 22 3.39 -2.66 9.60
C HIS A 22 4.66 -2.16 10.26
N ALA A 23 5.78 -2.81 9.97
CA ALA A 23 7.06 -2.15 10.11
C ALA A 23 7.07 -1.00 9.09
N ALA A 24 6.88 0.23 9.57
CA ALA A 24 7.07 1.40 8.74
C ALA A 24 8.50 1.37 8.20
N PRO A 25 8.72 1.67 6.91
CA PRO A 25 10.06 1.72 6.34
C PRO A 25 10.95 2.69 7.12
N ALA A 26 12.27 2.49 7.02
CA ALA A 26 13.16 3.63 7.19
C ALA A 26 12.68 4.71 6.22
N VAL A 27 12.64 5.97 6.67
CA VAL A 27 12.13 7.09 5.87
C VAL A 27 12.86 7.14 4.52
N ILE A 28 12.14 6.98 3.41
CA ILE A 28 12.71 6.95 2.05
C ILE A 28 12.25 8.18 1.27
N SER A 29 13.22 8.96 0.78
CA SER A 29 12.95 9.99 -0.22
C SER A 29 12.93 9.37 -1.61
N TYR A 30 11.81 9.50 -2.32
CA TYR A 30 11.64 8.99 -3.67
C TYR A 30 11.19 10.11 -4.61
N ALA A 31 11.98 10.37 -5.64
CA ALA A 31 11.72 11.41 -6.63
C ALA A 31 11.82 10.85 -8.05
N GLY A 32 11.04 11.42 -8.96
CA GLY A 32 11.00 10.97 -10.33
C GLY A 32 10.40 11.99 -11.28
N ASN A 33 10.30 11.58 -12.54
CA ASN A 33 9.63 12.32 -13.61
C ASN A 33 8.46 11.51 -14.17
N VAL A 34 7.37 12.18 -14.54
CA VAL A 34 6.22 11.58 -15.21
C VAL A 34 5.82 12.44 -16.42
N GLN A 35 5.55 11.74 -17.52
CA GLN A 35 5.14 12.33 -18.78
C GLN A 35 3.89 11.64 -19.30
N VAL A 36 3.02 12.40 -19.96
CA VAL A 36 1.83 11.89 -20.65
C VAL A 36 1.99 12.24 -22.12
N ASN A 37 2.03 11.22 -22.99
CA ASN A 37 2.25 11.40 -24.43
C ASN A 37 3.53 12.21 -24.76
N GLY A 38 4.62 11.94 -24.01
CA GLY A 38 5.92 12.61 -24.20
C GLY A 38 5.97 14.07 -23.73
N GLN A 39 4.93 14.57 -23.05
CA GLN A 39 4.92 15.91 -22.45
C GLN A 39 4.97 15.82 -20.92
N PRO A 40 5.72 16.70 -20.25
CA PRO A 40 5.79 16.72 -18.80
C PRO A 40 4.42 16.96 -18.19
N PHE A 41 4.01 16.08 -17.27
CA PHE A 41 2.72 16.22 -16.60
C PHE A 41 2.79 17.26 -15.47
N THR A 42 1.74 18.09 -15.36
CA THR A 42 1.56 19.01 -14.22
C THR A 42 0.16 18.80 -13.65
N GLY A 43 0.08 18.57 -12.35
CA GLY A 43 -1.17 18.30 -11.64
C GLY A 43 -1.02 17.30 -10.51
N GLN A 44 -2.14 16.74 -10.04
CA GLN A 44 -2.17 15.76 -8.96
C GLN A 44 -1.97 14.35 -9.52
N GLY A 45 -0.79 13.77 -9.30
CA GLY A 45 -0.52 12.37 -9.63
C GLY A 45 -1.00 11.43 -8.52
N LYS A 46 -1.48 10.24 -8.90
CA LYS A 46 -1.97 9.21 -7.97
C LYS A 46 -1.01 8.03 -8.01
N PHE A 47 -0.14 7.93 -7.02
CA PHE A 47 0.94 6.95 -6.96
C PHE A 47 0.63 5.86 -5.93
N LYS A 48 1.18 4.67 -6.16
CA LYS A 48 1.04 3.50 -5.29
C LYS A 48 2.43 2.95 -5.01
N PHE A 49 2.72 2.65 -3.76
CA PHE A 49 4.05 2.22 -3.31
C PHE A 49 3.96 0.93 -2.51
N ALA A 50 4.82 -0.03 -2.85
CA ALA A 50 5.00 -1.26 -2.11
C ALA A 50 6.46 -1.70 -2.18
N PHE A 51 6.94 -2.28 -1.09
CA PHE A 51 8.20 -3.01 -1.07
C PHE A 51 7.90 -4.49 -1.16
N VAL A 52 8.48 -5.14 -2.16
CA VAL A 52 8.26 -6.55 -2.47
C VAL A 52 9.61 -7.27 -2.58
N ASP A 53 9.60 -8.60 -2.54
CA ASP A 53 10.79 -9.39 -2.82
C ASP A 53 11.23 -9.27 -4.29
N ALA A 54 12.42 -9.77 -4.59
CA ALA A 54 13.00 -9.68 -5.93
C ALA A 54 12.12 -10.30 -7.03
N ASN A 55 11.27 -11.26 -6.66
CA ASN A 55 10.36 -11.95 -7.58
C ASN A 55 8.97 -11.30 -7.63
N GLY A 56 8.68 -10.30 -6.79
CA GLY A 56 7.37 -9.66 -6.70
C GLY A 56 6.25 -10.58 -6.20
N GLN A 57 6.58 -11.61 -5.41
CA GLN A 57 5.64 -12.60 -4.88
C GLN A 57 5.38 -12.43 -3.39
N PHE A 58 6.18 -11.65 -2.67
CA PHE A 58 5.99 -11.34 -1.25
C PHE A 58 5.98 -9.84 -1.01
N SER A 59 5.02 -9.34 -0.22
CA SER A 59 4.93 -7.92 0.15
C SER A 59 5.48 -7.71 1.55
N TYR A 60 6.52 -6.88 1.67
CA TYR A 60 7.05 -6.46 2.96
C TYR A 60 6.28 -5.27 3.52
N TRP A 61 5.84 -4.36 2.66
CA TRP A 61 5.16 -3.12 3.04
C TRP A 61 4.39 -2.52 1.86
N SER A 62 3.36 -1.73 2.15
CA SER A 62 2.74 -0.83 1.17
C SER A 62 2.18 0.42 1.83
N ASN A 63 1.97 1.48 1.03
CA ASN A 63 1.56 2.80 1.54
C ASN A 63 0.23 2.83 2.30
N ASP A 64 -0.61 1.80 2.15
CA ASP A 64 -1.89 1.66 2.85
C ASP A 64 -2.03 0.31 3.57
N GLY A 65 -0.99 -0.52 3.49
CA GLY A 65 -0.96 -1.82 4.10
C GLY A 65 -1.80 -2.92 3.48
N THR A 66 -2.29 -2.73 2.27
CA THR A 66 -3.19 -3.69 1.59
C THR A 66 -2.48 -4.57 0.57
N SER A 67 -1.22 -4.28 0.23
CA SER A 67 -0.43 -5.14 -0.66
C SER A 67 -0.25 -6.52 -0.06
N SER A 68 -0.56 -7.55 -0.85
CA SER A 68 -0.45 -8.95 -0.48
C SER A 68 0.08 -9.75 -1.67
N ALA A 69 1.04 -10.65 -1.43
CA ALA A 69 1.65 -11.47 -2.48
C ALA A 69 2.15 -10.64 -3.69
N GLY A 70 2.73 -9.46 -3.41
CA GLY A 70 3.25 -8.54 -4.42
C GLY A 70 2.21 -7.68 -5.13
N SER A 71 0.93 -7.75 -4.75
CA SER A 71 -0.12 -6.94 -5.37
C SER A 71 0.09 -5.43 -5.14
N ALA A 72 -0.41 -4.62 -6.05
CA ALA A 72 -0.47 -3.18 -5.81
C ALA A 72 -1.44 -2.86 -4.64
N PRO A 73 -1.14 -1.84 -3.82
CA PRO A 73 -2.06 -1.38 -2.77
C PRO A 73 -3.36 -0.84 -3.35
N VAL A 74 -4.41 -0.75 -2.53
CA VAL A 74 -5.75 -0.31 -2.93
C VAL A 74 -5.80 1.21 -3.07
N ALA A 75 -5.36 1.93 -2.03
CA ALA A 75 -5.30 3.38 -1.95
C ALA A 75 -4.01 3.92 -2.58
N HIS A 76 -4.10 5.16 -3.05
CA HIS A 76 -2.99 5.89 -3.66
C HIS A 76 -2.57 7.04 -2.74
N VAL A 77 -1.30 7.43 -2.86
CA VAL A 77 -0.78 8.69 -2.35
C VAL A 77 -0.95 9.73 -3.46
N THR A 78 -1.58 10.85 -3.14
CA THR A 78 -1.70 11.97 -4.08
C THR A 78 -0.48 12.87 -3.94
N ILE A 79 0.26 13.06 -5.03
CA ILE A 79 1.50 13.85 -5.05
C ILE A 79 1.37 14.94 -6.11
N ALA A 80 1.73 16.16 -5.74
CA ALA A 80 1.81 17.27 -6.69
C ALA A 80 2.97 17.03 -7.66
N VAL A 81 2.67 17.07 -8.96
CA VAL A 81 3.64 16.98 -10.04
C VAL A 81 3.72 18.35 -10.70
N SER A 82 4.95 18.85 -10.88
CA SER A 82 5.20 20.12 -11.56
C SER A 82 6.27 19.94 -12.61
N GLY A 83 5.95 20.25 -13.88
CA GLY A 83 6.90 20.09 -14.98
C GLY A 83 7.36 18.63 -15.16
N GLY A 84 6.51 17.67 -14.79
CA GLY A 84 6.81 16.25 -14.76
C GLY A 84 7.52 15.78 -13.50
N ASN A 85 8.13 16.66 -12.70
CA ASN A 85 8.87 16.29 -11.51
C ASN A 85 7.96 16.08 -10.30
N TYR A 86 8.26 15.06 -9.51
CA TYR A 86 7.64 14.82 -8.20
C TYR A 86 8.69 14.33 -7.19
N SER A 87 8.40 14.52 -5.91
CA SER A 87 9.15 13.95 -4.79
C SER A 87 8.19 13.63 -3.66
N VAL A 88 8.45 12.54 -2.94
CA VAL A 88 7.67 12.10 -1.79
C VAL A 88 8.58 11.48 -0.74
N LEU A 89 8.21 11.68 0.51
CA LEU A 89 8.80 11.02 1.66
C LEU A 89 7.86 9.87 2.09
N LEU A 90 8.37 8.64 2.05
CA LEU A 90 7.63 7.41 2.40
C LEU A 90 8.12 6.84 3.74
#